data_AF-A0A945LM66-F1
#
_entry.id   AF-A0A945LM66-F1
#
_cell.length_a   1.000
_cell.length_b   1.000
_cell.length_c   1.000
_cell.angle_alpha   90.00
_cell.angle_beta   90.00
_cell.angle_gamma   90.00
#
_symmetry.space_group_name_H-M   'P 1'
#
loop_
_entity.id
_entity.type
_entity.pdbx_description
1 polymer ?
#
loop_
_entity_poly.entity_id
_entity_poly.type
_entity_poly.pdbx_seq_one_letter_code
_entity_poly.pdbx_strand_id
1 'polypeptide(L)'
;MKKFIFPAFVLFTFIASAQTFVSTSVENKNIILEEFTGISCVFCPAGHLIGQTLHDNNPNDVFLINIHTGGYANPQGAGTDFNTSFGAAIASQSGLSGYPAGTVNRHQFTMTQGGGTAMSRGDWGSASTQLLSQISPVNVGLQASIDMASNTLTVDVEVYYTGTQNISSNSLNIAIVQNNIEGPQTGGQSHNPGSMLPNGNYNHNHMLRHMLTGQWGENIANITPGSLYSNTYTWTIPNQISGYPLSPNIDATDLAIVAFVSEGNQEILSGTEVYPSLVFVNSYDANLINSSATDIMCSPTTDLTVDFKNYGNTNLTSLDIEYSINGGAATTYPWTGNLTPGASETVVIPNITVTPILTNTVDVSLVNPNGQTDQNLVNNDIQCAFDGMYDAPAGQITIEVITDGYPAETSWKLEENGVVIATSPVYTTQGVAQTPVTATVSSGNNCYTFVMEDSYGDGLQSPGNYKVIDANGSNIVWGG
;
A
#
# COMPACT_ATOMS: atom_id res chain seq x y z
N MET A 1 77.17 -8.54 24.82
CA MET A 1 75.82 -8.79 25.40
C MET A 1 74.86 -7.80 24.77
N LYS A 2 74.02 -8.24 23.83
CA LYS A 2 73.04 -7.37 23.15
C LYS A 2 71.86 -7.14 24.09
N LYS A 3 71.61 -5.89 24.47
CA LYS A 3 70.46 -5.48 25.29
C LYS A 3 69.23 -5.40 24.39
N PHE A 4 68.22 -6.23 24.66
CA PHE A 4 66.91 -6.13 24.04
C PHE A 4 66.07 -5.13 24.84
N ILE A 5 65.58 -4.09 24.17
CA ILE A 5 64.58 -3.15 24.70
C ILE A 5 63.23 -3.65 24.20
N PHE A 6 62.36 -4.08 25.11
CA PHE A 6 60.97 -4.38 24.80
C PHE A 6 60.16 -3.07 24.81
N PRO A 7 59.52 -2.67 23.71
CA PRO A 7 58.53 -1.60 23.76
C PRO A 7 57.26 -2.13 24.43
N ALA A 8 56.85 -1.50 25.53
CA ALA A 8 55.54 -1.74 26.13
C ALA A 8 54.48 -1.06 25.25
N PHE A 9 53.61 -1.86 24.63
CA PHE A 9 52.45 -1.36 23.88
C PHE A 9 51.29 -1.23 24.87
N VAL A 10 50.90 0.00 25.20
CA VAL A 10 49.69 0.26 25.99
C VAL A 10 48.52 0.27 25.02
N LEU A 11 47.69 -0.77 25.08
CA LEU A 11 46.45 -0.88 24.34
C LEU A 11 45.40 0.01 25.04
N PHE A 12 45.15 1.21 24.53
CA PHE A 12 43.97 1.97 24.93
C PHE A 12 42.74 1.34 24.26
N THR A 13 41.96 0.59 25.02
CA THR A 13 40.59 0.24 24.64
C THR A 13 39.76 1.52 24.66
N PHE A 14 39.56 2.12 23.49
CA PHE A 14 38.50 3.11 23.32
C PHE A 14 37.18 2.37 23.50
N ILE A 15 36.55 2.53 24.68
CA ILE A 15 35.14 2.21 24.84
C ILE A 15 34.42 3.27 24.02
N ALA A 16 34.02 2.91 22.80
CA ALA A 16 33.08 3.71 22.04
C ALA A 16 31.75 3.65 22.80
N SER A 17 31.50 4.63 23.68
CA SER A 17 30.13 4.87 24.15
C SER A 17 29.35 5.33 22.94
N ALA A 18 28.42 4.51 22.46
CA ALA A 18 27.37 5.00 21.57
C ALA A 18 26.71 6.19 22.28
N GLN A 19 26.68 7.35 21.61
CA GLN A 19 26.03 8.53 22.15
C GLN A 19 24.52 8.28 22.16
N THR A 20 23.87 8.54 23.30
CA THR A 20 22.40 8.49 23.40
C THR A 20 21.80 9.52 22.45
N PHE A 21 20.81 9.11 21.67
CA PHE A 21 20.11 10.01 20.74
C PHE A 21 18.80 10.54 21.32
N VAL A 22 18.25 9.91 22.36
CA VAL A 22 17.17 10.53 23.14
C VAL A 22 17.70 11.72 23.94
N SER A 23 16.90 12.79 24.02
CA SER A 23 17.21 13.92 24.90
C SER A 23 17.23 13.49 26.36
N THR A 24 18.22 13.96 27.11
CA THR A 24 18.29 13.76 28.57
C THR A 24 17.84 14.99 29.37
N SER A 25 17.38 16.04 28.69
CA SER A 25 16.90 17.27 29.31
C SER A 25 15.43 17.13 29.71
N VAL A 26 14.97 17.85 30.73
CA VAL A 26 13.54 17.85 31.09
C VAL A 26 12.75 18.52 29.95
N GLU A 27 11.70 17.84 29.50
CA GLU A 27 10.81 18.29 28.42
C GLU A 27 9.34 18.20 28.87
N ASN A 28 8.45 18.79 28.06
CA ASN A 28 7.02 18.63 28.25
C ASN A 28 6.51 17.35 27.59
N LYS A 29 5.28 16.96 27.91
CA LYS A 29 4.63 15.80 27.29
C LYS A 29 4.37 16.06 25.81
N ASN A 30 4.64 15.05 25.00
CA ASN A 30 4.06 14.93 23.67
C ASN A 30 2.70 14.22 23.75
N ILE A 31 1.92 14.40 22.71
CA ILE A 31 0.57 13.88 22.58
C ILE A 31 0.54 12.68 21.64
N ILE A 32 -0.09 11.61 22.10
CA ILE A 32 -0.55 10.49 21.26
C ILE A 32 -2.07 10.57 21.23
N LEU A 33 -2.63 10.80 20.04
CA LEU A 33 -4.06 10.75 19.79
C LEU A 33 -4.40 9.43 19.10
N GLU A 34 -4.99 8.51 19.86
CA GLU A 34 -5.57 7.28 19.32
C GLU A 34 -7.02 7.57 18.92
N GLU A 35 -7.26 7.75 17.62
CA GLU A 35 -8.59 7.99 17.04
C GLU A 35 -9.27 6.66 16.70
N PHE A 36 -10.53 6.47 17.14
CA PHE A 36 -11.35 5.32 16.78
C PHE A 36 -12.28 5.69 15.61
N THR A 37 -12.11 4.98 14.50
CA THR A 37 -12.76 5.30 13.22
C THR A 37 -13.34 4.04 12.53
N GLY A 38 -13.97 4.25 11.38
CA GLY A 38 -14.52 3.20 10.52
C GLY A 38 -15.03 3.74 9.19
N ILE A 39 -14.85 2.98 8.11
CA ILE A 39 -15.18 3.38 6.73
C ILE A 39 -16.66 3.73 6.52
N SER A 40 -17.57 3.24 7.37
CA SER A 40 -19.01 3.52 7.32
C SER A 40 -19.46 4.66 8.25
N CYS A 41 -18.54 5.29 8.97
CA CYS A 41 -18.83 6.36 9.93
C CYS A 41 -18.89 7.73 9.23
N VAL A 42 -20.10 8.28 9.08
CA VAL A 42 -20.34 9.55 8.36
C VAL A 42 -19.50 10.73 8.88
N PHE A 43 -19.29 10.83 10.18
CA PHE A 43 -18.60 11.97 10.80
C PHE A 43 -17.12 11.73 11.08
N CYS A 44 -16.61 10.50 10.91
CA CYS A 44 -15.21 10.19 11.13
C CYS A 44 -14.24 10.98 10.24
N PRO A 45 -14.57 11.34 8.99
CA PRO A 45 -13.73 12.24 8.20
C PRO A 45 -13.50 13.61 8.85
N ALA A 46 -14.49 14.13 9.60
CA ALA A 46 -14.30 15.37 10.38
C ALA A 46 -13.34 15.14 11.56
N GLY A 47 -13.33 13.93 12.13
CA GLY A 47 -12.32 13.49 13.10
C GLY A 47 -10.93 13.52 12.48
N HIS A 48 -10.74 12.83 11.36
CA HIS A 48 -9.48 12.80 10.62
C HIS A 48 -8.93 14.21 10.34
N LEU A 49 -9.79 15.13 9.88
CA LEU A 49 -9.39 16.52 9.60
C LEU A 49 -8.96 17.28 10.87
N ILE A 50 -9.67 17.11 11.99
CA ILE A 50 -9.34 17.75 13.26
C ILE A 50 -8.04 17.17 13.83
N GLY A 51 -7.88 15.85 13.80
CA GLY A 51 -6.65 15.17 14.21
C GLY A 51 -5.46 15.67 13.40
N GLN A 52 -5.57 15.68 12.07
CA GLN A 52 -4.52 16.19 11.18
C GLN A 52 -4.21 17.66 11.47
N THR A 53 -5.23 18.51 11.65
CA THR A 53 -5.02 19.92 11.99
C THR A 53 -4.28 20.09 13.33
N LEU A 54 -4.53 19.21 14.31
CA LEU A 54 -3.82 19.24 15.59
C LEU A 54 -2.35 18.86 15.43
N HIS A 55 -2.06 17.83 14.64
CA HIS A 55 -0.71 17.44 14.26
C HIS A 55 0.01 18.55 13.50
N ASP A 56 -0.60 19.11 12.44
CA ASP A 56 0.03 20.15 11.60
C ASP A 56 0.38 21.42 12.39
N ASN A 57 -0.40 21.74 13.43
CA ASN A 57 -0.11 22.88 14.31
C ASN A 57 0.98 22.57 15.36
N ASN A 58 1.29 21.30 15.60
CA ASN A 58 2.26 20.82 16.60
C ASN A 58 3.04 19.60 16.07
N PRO A 59 3.74 19.72 14.91
CA PRO A 59 4.21 18.57 14.14
C PRO A 59 5.28 17.72 14.86
N ASN A 60 5.91 18.27 15.89
CA ASN A 60 6.91 17.58 16.70
C ASN A 60 6.38 17.10 18.07
N ASP A 61 5.12 17.41 18.40
CA ASP A 61 4.58 17.20 19.74
C ASP A 61 3.19 16.53 19.75
N VAL A 62 2.54 16.32 18.60
CA VAL A 62 1.25 15.62 18.49
C VAL A 62 1.34 14.55 17.41
N PHE A 63 1.14 13.30 17.77
CA PHE A 63 1.24 12.14 16.88
C PHE A 63 -0.07 11.35 16.86
N LEU A 64 -0.43 10.82 15.69
CA LEU A 64 -1.76 10.27 15.44
C LEU A 64 -1.70 8.75 15.21
N ILE A 65 -2.71 8.05 15.73
CA ILE A 65 -2.91 6.62 15.45
C ILE A 65 -4.40 6.42 15.17
N ASN A 66 -4.75 6.21 13.90
CA ASN A 66 -6.13 6.03 13.44
C ASN A 66 -6.49 4.53 13.44
N ILE A 67 -7.37 4.14 14.34
CA ILE A 67 -7.72 2.76 14.65
C ILE A 67 -9.10 2.45 14.09
N HIS A 68 -9.13 1.70 12.99
CA HIS A 68 -10.36 1.13 12.44
C HIS A 68 -10.82 -0.02 13.34
N THR A 69 -12.01 0.14 13.94
CA THR A 69 -12.54 -0.84 14.91
C THR A 69 -14.05 -0.68 15.13
N GLY A 70 -14.71 -1.75 15.55
CA GLY A 70 -16.12 -1.79 15.93
C GLY A 70 -17.10 -1.65 14.76
N GLY A 71 -18.34 -1.26 15.06
CA GLY A 71 -19.49 -1.45 14.15
C GLY A 71 -19.43 -0.69 12.82
N TYR A 72 -18.60 0.36 12.71
CA TYR A 72 -18.43 1.14 11.48
C TYR A 72 -17.22 0.73 10.65
N ALA A 73 -16.40 -0.20 11.14
CA ALA A 73 -15.20 -0.68 10.48
C ALA A 73 -15.41 -2.03 9.76
N ASN A 74 -16.66 -2.48 9.62
CA ASN A 74 -16.96 -3.71 8.88
C ASN A 74 -16.53 -3.56 7.41
N PRO A 75 -15.83 -4.54 6.82
CA PRO A 75 -15.42 -4.51 5.43
C PRO A 75 -16.64 -4.46 4.49
N GLN A 76 -16.51 -3.75 3.37
CA GLN A 76 -17.52 -3.59 2.32
C GLN A 76 -17.22 -4.41 1.04
N GLY A 77 -16.18 -5.26 1.08
CA GLY A 77 -15.71 -6.04 -0.05
C GLY A 77 -14.22 -6.40 0.09
N ALA A 78 -13.66 -7.05 -0.94
CA ALA A 78 -12.23 -7.33 -0.99
C ALA A 78 -11.44 -6.01 -0.93
N GLY A 79 -10.33 -5.99 -0.16
CA GLY A 79 -9.48 -4.81 -0.04
C GLY A 79 -10.05 -3.66 0.80
N THR A 80 -11.08 -3.89 1.63
CA THR A 80 -11.68 -2.83 2.49
C THR A 80 -11.65 -3.16 3.97
N ASP A 81 -10.94 -4.23 4.36
CA ASP A 81 -10.74 -4.56 5.78
C ASP A 81 -9.51 -3.83 6.34
N PHE A 82 -9.78 -2.73 7.05
CA PHE A 82 -8.78 -1.89 7.68
C PHE A 82 -8.57 -2.21 9.16
N ASN A 83 -9.25 -3.23 9.69
CA ASN A 83 -9.11 -3.61 11.09
C ASN A 83 -7.73 -4.21 11.37
N THR A 84 -7.32 -4.17 12.64
CA THR A 84 -6.16 -4.93 13.12
C THR A 84 -6.56 -5.81 14.30
N SER A 85 -5.71 -6.80 14.62
CA SER A 85 -5.88 -7.62 15.84
C SER A 85 -5.76 -6.83 17.14
N PHE A 86 -5.31 -5.58 17.09
CA PHE A 86 -5.07 -4.71 18.25
C PHE A 86 -6.25 -3.78 18.55
N GLY A 87 -6.93 -3.28 17.50
CA GLY A 87 -7.87 -2.16 17.61
C GLY A 87 -9.04 -2.38 18.56
N ALA A 88 -9.62 -3.58 18.60
CA ALA A 88 -10.76 -3.89 19.47
C ALA A 88 -10.40 -3.80 20.96
N ALA A 89 -9.19 -4.24 21.33
CA ALA A 89 -8.73 -4.22 22.72
C ALA A 89 -8.47 -2.78 23.20
N ILE A 90 -7.82 -1.96 22.36
CA ILE A 90 -7.55 -0.54 22.64
C ILE A 90 -8.86 0.25 22.77
N ALA A 91 -9.80 0.04 21.85
CA ALA A 91 -11.13 0.65 21.90
C ALA A 91 -11.92 0.25 23.15
N SER A 92 -11.87 -1.03 23.56
CA SER A 92 -12.53 -1.48 24.78
C SER A 92 -11.94 -0.85 26.03
N GLN A 93 -10.61 -0.67 26.07
CA GLN A 93 -9.93 -0.09 27.22
C GLN A 93 -10.27 1.40 27.40
N SER A 94 -10.48 2.13 26.30
CA SER A 94 -10.79 3.57 26.35
C SER A 94 -12.23 3.88 26.80
N GLY A 95 -13.10 2.87 26.93
CA GLY A 95 -14.53 3.09 27.23
C GLY A 95 -15.30 3.69 26.04
N LEU A 96 -14.86 3.38 24.81
CA LEU A 96 -15.50 3.83 23.58
C LEU A 96 -17.02 3.54 23.57
N SER A 97 -17.83 4.59 23.44
CA SER A 97 -19.31 4.49 23.41
C SER A 97 -19.95 5.04 22.15
N GLY A 98 -19.18 5.72 21.29
CA GLY A 98 -19.67 6.33 20.06
C GLY A 98 -18.52 6.75 19.14
N TYR A 99 -18.86 7.04 17.88
CA TYR A 99 -17.91 7.42 16.82
C TYR A 99 -18.31 8.75 16.17
N PRO A 100 -17.33 9.53 15.65
CA PRO A 100 -15.90 9.42 15.94
C PRO A 100 -15.60 9.79 17.39
N ALA A 101 -14.64 9.09 17.97
CA ALA A 101 -14.09 9.42 19.27
C ALA A 101 -12.63 9.02 19.29
N GLY A 102 -11.87 9.57 20.23
CA GLY A 102 -10.46 9.28 20.38
C GLY A 102 -10.03 9.48 21.81
N THR A 103 -8.82 9.09 22.15
CA THR A 103 -8.24 9.34 23.46
C THR A 103 -6.91 10.07 23.32
N VAL A 104 -6.73 11.12 24.13
CA VAL A 104 -5.52 11.93 24.17
C VAL A 104 -4.66 11.44 25.32
N ASN A 105 -3.51 10.84 25.00
CA ASN A 105 -2.59 10.18 25.93
C ASN A 105 -3.25 9.14 26.84
N ARG A 106 -4.41 8.59 26.44
CA ARG A 106 -5.20 7.73 27.32
C ARG A 106 -5.41 8.38 28.71
N HIS A 107 -5.40 9.70 28.80
CA HIS A 107 -5.56 10.42 30.05
C HIS A 107 -7.05 10.53 30.38
N GLN A 108 -7.40 10.33 31.65
CA GLN A 108 -8.80 10.46 32.07
C GLN A 108 -9.14 11.92 32.36
N PHE A 109 -9.76 12.56 31.37
CA PHE A 109 -10.32 13.90 31.52
C PHE A 109 -11.72 13.88 32.15
N THR A 110 -12.24 15.07 32.43
CA THR A 110 -13.66 15.25 32.78
C THR A 110 -14.57 15.18 31.55
N MET A 111 -14.06 15.59 30.38
CA MET A 111 -14.73 15.51 29.08
C MET A 111 -14.54 14.12 28.47
N THR A 112 -15.31 13.13 28.91
CA THR A 112 -15.20 11.75 28.44
C THR A 112 -16.55 11.16 28.09
N GLN A 113 -16.52 10.09 27.29
CA GLN A 113 -17.65 9.23 27.03
C GLN A 113 -17.50 7.89 27.77
N GLY A 114 -18.61 7.21 28.04
CA GLY A 114 -18.60 5.86 28.62
C GLY A 114 -17.93 5.72 30.00
N GLY A 115 -17.53 6.82 30.65
CA GLY A 115 -16.76 6.82 31.90
C GLY A 115 -15.28 6.43 31.75
N GLY A 116 -14.79 6.27 30.51
CA GLY A 116 -13.39 5.94 30.20
C GLY A 116 -12.58 7.17 29.79
N THR A 117 -11.65 7.01 28.85
CA THR A 117 -10.75 8.07 28.35
C THR A 117 -11.02 8.45 26.90
N ALA A 118 -11.92 7.75 26.22
CA ALA A 118 -12.43 8.18 24.94
C ALA A 118 -13.25 9.48 25.10
N MET A 119 -13.16 10.37 24.12
CA MET A 119 -13.87 11.65 24.08
C MET A 119 -14.24 12.04 22.65
N SER A 120 -15.14 13.00 22.52
CA SER A 120 -15.59 13.51 21.22
C SER A 120 -14.47 14.28 20.50
N ARG A 121 -14.48 14.28 19.17
CA ARG A 121 -13.51 15.04 18.35
C ARG A 121 -13.42 16.54 18.68
N GLY A 122 -14.50 17.13 19.21
CA GLY A 122 -14.51 18.53 19.62
C GLY A 122 -13.63 18.83 20.85
N ASP A 123 -13.27 17.79 21.61
CA ASP A 123 -12.58 17.92 22.89
C ASP A 123 -11.05 17.74 22.74
N TRP A 124 -10.58 17.08 21.67
CA TRP A 124 -9.18 16.71 21.48
C TRP A 124 -8.24 17.91 21.57
N GLY A 125 -8.55 19.03 20.93
CA GLY A 125 -7.66 20.20 20.97
C GLY A 125 -7.49 20.80 22.38
N SER A 126 -8.58 20.83 23.17
CA SER A 126 -8.51 21.32 24.55
C SER A 126 -7.76 20.36 25.46
N ALA A 127 -7.96 19.04 25.28
CA ALA A 127 -7.25 18.01 26.00
C ALA A 127 -5.73 18.02 25.68
N SER A 128 -5.36 18.09 24.40
CA SER A 128 -3.97 18.18 23.96
C SER A 128 -3.28 19.42 24.52
N THR A 129 -3.93 20.58 24.48
CA THR A 129 -3.38 21.83 25.02
C THR A 129 -3.07 21.72 26.52
N GLN A 130 -3.91 21.02 27.30
CA GLN A 130 -3.66 20.82 28.72
C GLN A 130 -2.41 19.97 28.96
N LEU A 131 -2.25 18.86 28.23
CA LEU A 131 -1.13 17.95 28.44
C LEU A 131 0.20 18.46 27.87
N LEU A 132 0.19 19.17 26.74
CA LEU A 132 1.40 19.82 26.18
C LEU A 132 2.05 20.82 27.14
N SER A 133 1.30 21.35 28.11
CA SER A 133 1.81 22.26 29.14
C SER A 133 2.43 21.55 30.36
N GLN A 134 2.30 20.22 30.45
CA GLN A 134 2.80 19.43 31.57
C GLN A 134 4.21 18.92 31.30
N ILE A 135 5.03 18.88 32.35
CA ILE A 135 6.35 18.26 32.31
C ILE A 135 6.19 16.75 32.12
N SER A 136 6.93 16.18 31.17
CA SER A 136 7.02 14.75 31.00
C SER A 136 8.04 14.14 31.97
N PRO A 137 7.73 13.01 32.63
CA PRO A 137 8.72 12.26 33.40
C PRO A 137 9.63 11.39 32.52
N VAL A 138 9.34 11.27 31.21
CA VAL A 138 10.10 10.45 30.25
C VAL A 138 10.29 11.17 28.92
N ASN A 139 11.47 11.00 28.33
CA ASN A 139 11.71 11.34 26.93
C ASN A 139 11.79 10.03 26.14
N VAL A 140 11.19 10.00 24.95
CA VAL A 140 11.19 8.84 24.06
C VAL A 140 11.88 9.26 22.77
N GLY A 141 12.92 8.54 22.37
CA GLY A 141 13.63 8.74 21.11
C GLY A 141 13.50 7.51 20.23
N LEU A 142 13.40 7.72 18.92
CA LEU A 142 13.38 6.66 17.92
C LEU A 142 14.39 6.91 16.80
N GLN A 143 14.92 5.83 16.25
CA GLN A 143 15.49 5.76 14.91
C GLN A 143 14.90 4.55 14.21
N ALA A 144 14.58 4.69 12.92
CA ALA A 144 14.00 3.61 12.15
C ALA A 144 14.57 3.54 10.74
N SER A 145 14.72 2.32 10.23
CA SER A 145 15.14 2.06 8.86
C SER A 145 14.42 0.85 8.29
N ILE A 146 14.17 0.87 6.98
CA ILE A 146 13.62 -0.27 6.24
C ILE A 146 14.68 -0.72 5.25
N ASP A 147 15.17 -1.95 5.42
CA ASP A 147 15.93 -2.61 4.38
C ASP A 147 14.96 -3.04 3.28
N MET A 148 15.06 -2.36 2.13
CA MET A 148 14.18 -2.59 1.01
C MET A 148 14.39 -3.96 0.39
N ALA A 149 15.61 -4.53 0.42
CA ALA A 149 15.87 -5.83 -0.18
C ALA A 149 15.24 -6.98 0.62
N SER A 150 15.22 -6.87 1.95
CA SER A 150 14.63 -7.87 2.84
C SER A 150 13.23 -7.51 3.34
N ASN A 151 12.68 -6.36 2.93
CA ASN A 151 11.44 -5.78 3.47
C ASN A 151 11.38 -5.80 5.00
N THR A 152 12.50 -5.51 5.66
CA THR A 152 12.61 -5.58 7.12
C THR A 152 12.76 -4.19 7.73
N LEU A 153 11.77 -3.79 8.52
CA LEU A 153 11.83 -2.62 9.39
C LEU A 153 12.69 -2.94 10.62
N THR A 154 13.62 -2.05 10.94
CA THR A 154 14.39 -2.03 12.19
C THR A 154 14.08 -0.74 12.94
N VAL A 155 13.78 -0.83 14.23
CA VAL A 155 13.46 0.30 15.11
C VAL A 155 14.36 0.24 16.34
N ASP A 156 15.22 1.24 16.48
CA ASP A 156 15.99 1.49 17.69
C ASP A 156 15.25 2.51 18.55
N VAL A 157 15.03 2.18 19.82
CA VAL A 157 14.33 3.05 20.77
C VAL A 157 15.18 3.32 21.99
N GLU A 158 15.10 4.56 22.48
CA GLU A 158 15.66 4.97 23.74
C GLU A 158 14.58 5.66 24.58
N VAL A 159 14.48 5.29 25.86
CA VAL A 159 13.60 5.92 26.84
C VAL A 159 14.45 6.42 27.99
N TYR A 160 14.44 7.72 28.24
CA TYR A 160 15.17 8.34 29.34
C TYR A 160 14.21 8.92 30.37
N TYR A 161 14.37 8.52 31.64
CA TYR A 161 13.52 9.00 32.73
C TYR A 161 14.09 10.30 33.29
N THR A 162 13.36 11.39 33.12
CA THR A 162 13.72 12.74 33.62
C THR A 162 13.06 13.05 34.96
N GLY A 163 11.94 12.41 35.28
CA GLY A 163 11.14 12.65 36.47
C GLY A 163 10.82 11.38 37.27
N THR A 164 10.44 11.57 38.53
CA THR A 164 10.08 10.46 39.44
C THR A 164 8.79 9.78 38.99
N GLN A 165 8.72 8.46 39.16
CA GLN A 165 7.52 7.63 38.93
C GLN A 165 7.04 7.03 40.26
N ASN A 166 5.73 6.93 40.44
CA ASN A 166 5.10 6.39 41.67
C ASN A 166 4.53 4.97 41.48
N ILE A 167 4.92 4.31 40.39
CA ILE A 167 4.55 2.94 40.05
C ILE A 167 5.81 2.05 40.05
N SER A 168 5.67 0.75 39.75
CA SER A 168 6.80 -0.19 39.73
C SER A 168 7.39 -0.44 38.34
N SER A 169 6.64 -0.12 37.28
CA SER A 169 7.05 -0.33 35.90
C SER A 169 6.16 0.46 34.95
N ASN A 170 6.70 0.81 33.79
CA ASN A 170 5.97 1.38 32.66
C ASN A 170 5.92 0.38 31.50
N SER A 171 5.14 0.69 30.47
CA SER A 171 5.03 -0.10 29.25
C SER A 171 5.46 0.71 28.03
N LEU A 172 6.40 0.18 27.24
CA LEU A 172 6.79 0.71 25.94
C LEU A 172 5.91 0.14 24.84
N ASN A 173 5.20 1.02 24.14
CA ASN A 173 4.35 0.69 23.01
C ASN A 173 5.00 1.24 21.74
N ILE A 174 5.06 0.43 20.68
CA ILE A 174 5.55 0.87 19.37
C ILE A 174 4.52 0.47 18.31
N ALA A 175 3.81 1.47 17.79
CA ALA A 175 2.83 1.34 16.73
C ALA A 175 3.48 1.61 15.36
N ILE A 176 3.03 0.86 14.37
CA ILE A 176 3.30 1.12 12.96
C ILE A 176 2.00 1.64 12.36
N VAL A 177 2.05 2.86 11.85
CA VAL A 177 0.96 3.49 11.12
C VAL A 177 1.33 3.67 9.66
N GLN A 178 0.32 3.77 8.81
CA GLN A 178 0.51 3.98 7.38
C GLN A 178 -0.35 5.13 6.87
N ASN A 179 0.27 5.95 6.03
CA ASN A 179 -0.33 7.04 5.29
C ASN A 179 -0.74 6.62 3.88
N ASN A 180 -1.46 7.48 3.19
CA ASN A 180 -1.80 7.30 1.77
C ASN A 180 -2.53 5.98 1.43
N ILE A 181 -3.37 5.48 2.35
CA ILE A 181 -4.20 4.29 2.08
C ILE A 181 -5.49 4.74 1.43
N GLU A 182 -5.64 4.38 0.17
CA GLU A 182 -6.86 4.61 -0.58
C GLU A 182 -7.98 3.63 -0.17
N GLY A 183 -9.20 4.14 0.02
CA GLY A 183 -10.35 3.27 0.24
C GLY A 183 -11.68 4.00 0.36
N PRO A 184 -12.78 3.27 0.61
CA PRO A 184 -14.07 3.88 0.83
C PRO A 184 -14.09 4.67 2.15
N GLN A 185 -14.86 5.75 2.17
CA GLN A 185 -15.17 6.47 3.41
C GLN A 185 -16.50 7.22 3.29
N THR A 186 -17.50 6.77 4.04
CA THR A 186 -18.79 7.46 4.13
C THR A 186 -18.60 8.84 4.74
N GLY A 187 -19.20 9.86 4.11
CA GLY A 187 -19.14 11.24 4.57
C GLY A 187 -17.85 12.00 4.22
N GLY A 188 -16.89 11.37 3.52
CA GLY A 188 -15.63 11.99 3.12
C GLY A 188 -15.84 13.32 2.39
N GLN A 189 -16.66 13.32 1.33
CA GLN A 189 -16.97 14.52 0.55
C GLN A 189 -17.62 15.66 1.37
N SER A 190 -18.39 15.35 2.41
CA SER A 190 -19.12 16.35 3.21
C SER A 190 -18.31 16.89 4.39
N HIS A 191 -17.38 16.09 4.92
CA HIS A 191 -16.72 16.36 6.20
C HIS A 191 -15.20 16.49 6.11
N ASN A 192 -14.57 15.97 5.06
CA ASN A 192 -13.17 16.19 4.74
C ASN A 192 -12.92 16.04 3.22
N PRO A 193 -13.45 16.97 2.39
CA PRO A 193 -13.33 16.90 0.94
C PRO A 193 -11.89 16.99 0.42
N GLY A 194 -10.96 17.54 1.21
CA GLY A 194 -9.54 17.62 0.84
C GLY A 194 -8.83 16.26 0.78
N SER A 195 -9.39 15.24 1.44
CA SER A 195 -8.89 13.86 1.39
C SER A 195 -9.58 13.00 0.31
N MET A 196 -10.51 13.56 -0.48
CA MET A 196 -11.11 12.84 -1.60
C MET A 196 -10.17 12.84 -2.80
N LEU A 197 -9.91 11.67 -3.36
CA LEU A 197 -9.11 11.47 -4.57
C LEU A 197 -9.97 11.65 -5.83
N PRO A 198 -9.37 11.97 -6.99
CA PRO A 198 -10.11 12.17 -8.24
C PRO A 198 -10.97 10.99 -8.69
N ASN A 199 -10.59 9.77 -8.30
CA ASN A 199 -11.34 8.54 -8.58
C ASN A 199 -12.52 8.30 -7.63
N GLY A 200 -12.78 9.22 -6.70
CA GLY A 200 -13.90 9.14 -5.76
C GLY A 200 -13.61 8.37 -4.48
N ASN A 201 -12.42 7.77 -4.34
CA ASN A 201 -12.00 7.16 -3.09
C ASN A 201 -11.46 8.21 -2.09
N TYR A 202 -11.32 7.79 -0.85
CA TYR A 202 -10.81 8.61 0.25
C TYR A 202 -9.40 8.20 0.62
N ASN A 203 -8.53 9.18 0.82
CA ASN A 203 -7.17 8.98 1.30
C ASN A 203 -7.13 8.93 2.83
N HIS A 204 -6.89 7.75 3.39
CA HIS A 204 -6.72 7.50 4.82
C HIS A 204 -5.25 7.67 5.23
N ASN A 205 -5.03 8.36 6.36
CA ASN A 205 -3.71 8.58 6.94
C ASN A 205 -3.63 8.07 8.37
N HIS A 206 -2.40 7.89 8.88
CA HIS A 206 -2.08 7.44 10.23
C HIS A 206 -2.74 6.11 10.63
N MET A 207 -3.10 5.28 9.66
CA MET A 207 -3.87 4.07 9.90
C MET A 207 -3.01 3.04 10.64
N LEU A 208 -3.46 2.59 11.81
CA LEU A 208 -2.76 1.54 12.58
C LEU A 208 -2.67 0.26 11.73
N ARG A 209 -1.44 -0.23 11.50
CA ARG A 209 -1.18 -1.49 10.80
C ARG A 209 -0.64 -2.57 11.72
N HIS A 210 0.20 -2.20 12.69
CA HIS A 210 0.84 -3.15 13.59
C HIS A 210 1.28 -2.54 14.93
N MET A 211 1.53 -3.39 15.93
CA MET A 211 2.10 -3.01 17.24
C MET A 211 3.27 -3.95 17.55
N LEU A 212 4.52 -3.49 17.46
CA LEU A 212 5.72 -4.33 17.62
C LEU A 212 5.84 -4.94 19.02
N THR A 213 5.39 -4.21 20.03
CA THR A 213 5.42 -4.64 21.44
C THR A 213 4.06 -5.15 21.92
N GLY A 214 3.12 -5.41 20.99
CA GLY A 214 1.72 -5.72 21.31
C GLY A 214 0.92 -4.50 21.79
N GLN A 215 -0.40 -4.64 21.92
CA GLN A 215 -1.28 -3.50 22.24
C GLN A 215 -1.08 -2.89 23.64
N TRP A 216 -0.43 -3.63 24.54
CA TRP A 216 -0.17 -3.22 25.94
C TRP A 216 1.31 -2.97 26.24
N GLY A 217 2.15 -3.09 25.21
CA GLY A 217 3.56 -2.79 25.27
C GLY A 217 4.42 -3.81 26.02
N GLU A 218 5.72 -3.52 26.03
CA GLU A 218 6.75 -4.27 26.74
C GLU A 218 7.11 -3.58 28.06
N ASN A 219 7.36 -4.36 29.12
CA ASN A 219 7.63 -3.84 30.45
C ASN A 219 9.01 -3.16 30.56
N ILE A 220 9.04 -1.92 31.06
CA ILE A 220 10.25 -1.24 31.53
C ILE A 220 10.21 -1.22 33.07
N ALA A 221 11.07 -2.01 33.70
CA ALA A 221 11.12 -2.12 35.16
C ALA A 221 12.01 -1.05 35.84
N ASN A 222 13.08 -0.60 35.18
CA ASN A 222 13.96 0.44 35.71
C ASN A 222 13.48 1.83 35.27
N ILE A 223 12.76 2.49 36.17
CA ILE A 223 12.05 3.76 35.90
C ILE A 223 12.51 4.90 36.82
N THR A 224 13.73 4.79 37.36
CA THR A 224 14.32 5.79 38.24
C THR A 224 14.80 7.01 37.45
N PRO A 225 14.66 8.24 37.96
CA PRO A 225 15.22 9.41 37.29
C PRO A 225 16.71 9.23 36.96
N GLY A 226 17.10 9.53 35.72
CA GLY A 226 18.43 9.34 35.18
C GLY A 226 18.69 7.97 34.55
N SER A 227 17.75 7.03 34.61
CA SER A 227 17.90 5.74 33.91
C SER A 227 17.56 5.86 32.42
N LEU A 228 18.36 5.16 31.61
CA LEU A 228 18.12 4.93 30.19
C LEU A 228 17.70 3.48 29.98
N TYR A 229 16.61 3.27 29.24
CA TYR A 229 16.27 2.01 28.62
C TYR A 229 16.53 2.13 27.12
N SER A 230 17.10 1.10 26.50
CA SER A 230 17.27 1.01 25.06
C SER A 230 17.02 -0.41 24.56
N ASN A 231 16.44 -0.53 23.39
CA ASN A 231 16.22 -1.82 22.73
C ASN A 231 16.08 -1.65 21.21
N THR A 232 16.21 -2.75 20.47
CA THR A 232 16.02 -2.80 19.01
C THR A 232 14.94 -3.81 18.68
N TYR A 233 14.01 -3.41 17.81
CA TYR A 233 12.92 -4.25 17.33
C TYR A 233 13.01 -4.42 15.83
N THR A 234 12.65 -5.59 15.33
CA THR A 234 12.57 -5.85 13.89
C THR A 234 11.22 -6.40 13.50
N TRP A 235 10.80 -6.09 12.28
CA TRP A 235 9.58 -6.61 11.69
C TRP A 235 9.75 -6.76 10.18
N THR A 236 9.62 -7.99 9.70
CA THR A 236 9.49 -8.26 8.28
C THR A 236 8.09 -7.83 7.86
N ILE A 237 8.03 -6.80 7.02
CA ILE A 237 6.79 -6.21 6.52
C ILE A 237 6.11 -7.28 5.65
N PRO A 238 4.90 -7.76 5.98
CA PRO A 238 4.23 -8.78 5.20
C PRO A 238 3.70 -8.19 3.88
N ASN A 239 3.41 -9.06 2.91
CA ASN A 239 2.81 -8.64 1.62
C ASN A 239 1.28 -8.40 1.71
N GLN A 240 0.67 -8.65 2.87
CA GLN A 240 -0.75 -8.39 3.18
C GLN A 240 -0.92 -8.07 4.68
N ILE A 241 -1.72 -7.06 5.02
CA ILE A 241 -2.20 -6.82 6.39
C ILE A 241 -3.71 -6.73 6.33
N SER A 242 -4.38 -7.67 7.02
CA SER A 242 -5.84 -7.75 7.14
C SER A 242 -6.59 -7.79 5.79
N GLY A 243 -6.09 -8.47 4.77
CA GLY A 243 -6.79 -8.59 3.48
C GLY A 243 -6.76 -7.34 2.59
N TYR A 244 -6.13 -6.25 3.03
CA TYR A 244 -5.64 -5.21 2.12
C TYR A 244 -4.33 -5.70 1.49
N PRO A 245 -4.28 -5.92 0.16
CA PRO A 245 -3.06 -6.33 -0.49
C PRO A 245 -2.02 -5.24 -0.27
N LEU A 246 -0.91 -5.59 0.38
CA LEU A 246 0.26 -4.71 0.51
C LEU A 246 1.15 -4.89 -0.73
N SER A 247 0.53 -5.11 -1.89
CA SER A 247 1.16 -5.57 -3.13
C SER A 247 0.44 -4.87 -4.32
N PRO A 248 1.18 -4.33 -5.31
CA PRO A 248 2.56 -4.66 -5.56
C PRO A 248 3.59 -4.05 -4.61
N ASN A 249 3.25 -3.16 -3.66
CA ASN A 249 3.95 -2.99 -2.36
C ASN A 249 3.18 -2.02 -1.42
N ILE A 250 3.31 -2.12 -0.09
CA ILE A 250 3.28 -0.92 0.76
C ILE A 250 4.41 -0.04 0.22
N ASP A 251 4.12 1.18 -0.20
CA ASP A 251 5.19 2.13 -0.34
C ASP A 251 5.75 2.36 1.07
N ALA A 252 6.95 1.81 1.33
CA ALA A 252 7.60 1.91 2.62
C ALA A 252 7.81 3.38 3.05
N THR A 253 7.74 4.33 2.10
CA THR A 253 7.74 5.76 2.38
C THR A 253 6.47 6.25 3.09
N ASP A 254 5.37 5.51 3.02
CA ASP A 254 4.10 5.84 3.67
C ASP A 254 4.03 5.33 5.12
N LEU A 255 5.01 4.56 5.59
CA LEU A 255 5.03 4.10 6.98
C LEU A 255 5.59 5.16 7.92
N ALA A 256 4.99 5.26 9.11
CA ALA A 256 5.55 5.98 10.24
C ALA A 256 5.49 5.10 11.51
N ILE A 257 6.44 5.32 12.41
CA ILE A 257 6.62 4.55 13.63
C ILE A 257 6.36 5.48 14.80
N VAL A 258 5.34 5.19 15.58
CA VAL A 258 4.97 5.96 16.77
C VAL A 258 5.32 5.13 18.00
N ALA A 259 6.21 5.63 18.86
CA ALA A 259 6.51 4.97 20.12
C ALA A 259 6.14 5.84 21.31
N PHE A 260 5.60 5.22 22.35
CA PHE A 260 5.18 5.91 23.55
C PHE A 260 5.30 5.03 24.79
N VAL A 261 5.43 5.69 25.94
CA VAL A 261 5.54 5.02 27.23
C VAL A 261 4.29 5.29 28.05
N SER A 262 3.67 4.24 28.59
CA SER A 262 2.47 4.34 29.41
C SER A 262 2.63 3.78 30.82
N GLU A 263 1.81 4.25 31.75
CA GLU A 263 1.58 3.61 33.05
C GLU A 263 0.49 2.53 32.88
N GLY A 264 0.92 1.27 32.82
CA GLY A 264 0.04 0.15 32.48
C GLY A 264 -0.64 0.37 31.12
N ASN A 265 -1.94 0.10 31.04
CA ASN A 265 -2.70 0.20 29.79
C ASN A 265 -3.34 1.59 29.58
N GLN A 266 -3.17 2.52 30.52
CA GLN A 266 -3.87 3.81 30.56
C GLN A 266 -2.88 4.95 30.27
N GLU A 267 -2.52 5.75 31.26
CA GLU A 267 -1.81 7.04 31.11
C GLU A 267 -0.55 6.95 30.23
N ILE A 268 -0.59 7.54 29.05
CA ILE A 268 0.58 7.74 28.19
C ILE A 268 1.33 8.97 28.70
N LEU A 269 2.59 8.77 29.07
CA LEU A 269 3.44 9.80 29.65
C LEU A 269 3.99 10.74 28.59
N SER A 270 4.56 10.20 27.54
CA SER A 270 5.02 10.90 26.34
C SER A 270 5.34 9.89 25.24
N GLY A 271 5.64 10.39 24.04
CA GLY A 271 6.00 9.58 22.89
C GLY A 271 6.62 10.40 21.77
N THR A 272 6.94 9.76 20.67
CA THR A 272 7.51 10.37 19.47
C THR A 272 7.10 9.60 18.23
N GLU A 273 7.25 10.22 17.06
CA GLU A 273 7.06 9.60 15.75
C GLU A 273 8.32 9.80 14.91
N VAL A 274 8.67 8.78 14.11
CA VAL A 274 9.66 8.92 13.05
C VAL A 274 9.20 8.25 11.76
N TYR A 275 9.60 8.82 10.64
CA TYR A 275 9.52 8.18 9.33
C TYR A 275 10.81 7.36 9.14
N PRO A 276 10.72 6.08 8.74
CA PRO A 276 11.88 5.24 8.58
C PRO A 276 12.70 5.70 7.36
N SER A 277 14.02 5.65 7.52
CA SER A 277 14.93 5.79 6.38
C SER A 277 14.90 4.55 5.49
N LEU A 278 14.84 4.72 4.17
CA LEU A 278 14.92 3.59 3.25
C LEU A 278 16.38 3.23 2.98
N VAL A 279 16.72 1.97 3.17
CA VAL A 279 18.06 1.42 2.97
C VAL A 279 18.04 0.49 1.76
N PHE A 280 18.80 0.86 0.73
CA PHE A 280 19.04 0.04 -0.45
C PHE A 280 20.42 -0.60 -0.31
N VAL A 281 20.46 -1.89 0.03
CA VAL A 281 21.73 -2.60 0.31
C VAL A 281 22.51 -2.92 -0.96
N ASN A 282 21.82 -3.11 -2.09
CA ASN A 282 22.42 -3.36 -3.38
C ASN A 282 22.85 -2.06 -4.05
N SER A 283 23.95 -2.06 -4.80
CA SER A 283 24.38 -0.91 -5.59
C SER A 283 23.70 -0.85 -6.95
N TYR A 284 23.48 -2.01 -7.56
CA TYR A 284 22.84 -2.17 -8.87
C TYR A 284 21.70 -3.20 -8.73
N ASP A 285 20.47 -2.70 -8.69
CA ASP A 285 19.25 -3.50 -8.52
C ASP A 285 18.08 -2.78 -9.21
N ALA A 286 17.57 -3.37 -10.28
CA ALA A 286 16.45 -2.88 -11.04
C ALA A 286 15.23 -3.78 -10.78
N ASN A 287 14.21 -3.21 -10.14
CA ASN A 287 13.00 -3.94 -9.78
C ASN A 287 11.92 -3.71 -10.84
N LEU A 288 11.48 -4.78 -11.51
CA LEU A 288 10.37 -4.76 -12.45
C LEU A 288 9.05 -4.75 -11.66
N ILE A 289 8.31 -3.64 -11.74
CA ILE A 289 7.06 -3.46 -10.98
C ILE A 289 5.89 -4.08 -11.74
N ASN A 290 5.80 -3.81 -13.04
CA ASN A 290 4.67 -4.20 -13.87
C ASN A 290 5.06 -4.22 -15.36
N SER A 291 4.36 -5.03 -16.14
CA SER A 291 4.42 -4.98 -17.59
C SER A 291 3.03 -5.19 -18.20
N SER A 292 2.74 -4.49 -19.29
CA SER A 292 1.50 -4.67 -20.05
C SER A 292 1.75 -4.42 -21.53
N ALA A 293 1.00 -5.09 -22.38
CA ALA A 293 1.06 -4.91 -23.82
C ALA A 293 -0.35 -4.57 -24.34
N THR A 294 -0.42 -3.69 -25.34
CA THR A 294 -1.71 -3.36 -25.97
C THR A 294 -2.22 -4.53 -26.80
N ASP A 295 -3.51 -4.80 -26.75
CA ASP A 295 -4.14 -5.81 -27.60
C ASP A 295 -3.93 -5.50 -29.09
N ILE A 296 -3.81 -6.57 -29.88
CA ILE A 296 -3.52 -6.48 -31.30
C ILE A 296 -4.83 -6.29 -32.07
N MET A 297 -5.06 -5.08 -32.58
CA MET A 297 -6.26 -4.74 -33.34
C MET A 297 -5.90 -4.34 -34.77
N CYS A 298 -6.27 -5.17 -35.76
CA CYS A 298 -6.15 -4.86 -37.20
C CYS A 298 -4.72 -4.60 -37.73
N SER A 299 -3.70 -4.71 -36.88
CA SER A 299 -2.28 -4.51 -37.21
C SER A 299 -1.47 -5.50 -36.38
N PRO A 300 -0.49 -6.23 -36.93
CA PRO A 300 0.32 -7.20 -36.19
C PRO A 300 1.40 -6.50 -35.35
N THR A 301 1.01 -5.48 -34.58
CA THR A 301 1.89 -4.66 -33.75
C THR A 301 1.27 -4.42 -32.39
N THR A 302 2.11 -4.38 -31.36
CA THR A 302 1.72 -4.04 -29.99
C THR A 302 2.70 -3.02 -29.40
N ASP A 303 2.24 -2.21 -28.46
CA ASP A 303 3.08 -1.34 -27.63
C ASP A 303 3.27 -2.00 -26.26
N LEU A 304 4.52 -2.20 -25.84
CA LEU A 304 4.87 -2.77 -24.53
C LEU A 304 5.16 -1.64 -23.55
N THR A 305 4.43 -1.62 -22.43
CA THR A 305 4.67 -0.73 -21.30
C THR A 305 5.39 -1.51 -20.20
N VAL A 306 6.48 -0.95 -19.68
CA VAL A 306 7.31 -1.53 -18.63
C VAL A 306 7.48 -0.49 -17.52
N ASP A 307 7.02 -0.83 -16.32
CA ASP A 307 7.16 -0.02 -15.12
C ASP A 307 8.26 -0.63 -14.25
N PHE A 308 9.28 0.15 -13.89
CA PHE A 308 10.37 -0.34 -13.06
C PHE A 308 10.83 0.71 -12.05
N LYS A 309 11.58 0.26 -11.05
CA LYS A 309 12.10 1.08 -9.95
C LYS A 309 13.58 0.84 -9.77
N ASN A 310 14.33 1.91 -9.50
CA ASN A 310 15.71 1.78 -9.05
C ASN A 310 15.72 1.34 -7.59
N TYR A 311 16.05 0.08 -7.34
CA TYR A 311 16.17 -0.53 -6.02
C TYR A 311 17.63 -0.58 -5.54
N GLY A 312 18.56 -0.05 -6.32
CA GLY A 312 19.95 0.14 -5.94
C GLY A 312 20.17 1.45 -5.18
N ASN A 313 21.28 1.55 -4.47
CA ASN A 313 21.74 2.80 -3.82
C ASN A 313 22.52 3.74 -4.73
N THR A 314 22.72 3.38 -6.00
CA THR A 314 23.35 4.23 -7.01
C THR A 314 22.30 4.70 -8.01
N ASN A 315 22.40 5.93 -8.52
CA ASN A 315 21.52 6.39 -9.60
C ASN A 315 21.63 5.44 -10.80
N LEU A 316 20.48 5.01 -11.31
CA LEU A 316 20.38 4.18 -12.50
C LEU A 316 20.41 5.08 -13.74
N THR A 317 21.43 4.90 -14.56
CA THR A 317 21.72 5.74 -15.74
C THR A 317 21.64 4.96 -17.06
N SER A 318 21.73 3.63 -17.00
CA SER A 318 21.40 2.73 -18.11
C SER A 318 20.77 1.44 -17.58
N LEU A 319 19.91 0.82 -18.40
CA LEU A 319 19.26 -0.46 -18.12
C LEU A 319 18.93 -1.13 -19.46
N ASP A 320 19.16 -2.42 -19.56
CA ASP A 320 18.70 -3.20 -20.71
C ASP A 320 17.35 -3.84 -20.35
N ILE A 321 16.31 -3.48 -21.09
CA ILE A 321 14.98 -4.09 -20.98
C ILE A 321 14.93 -5.20 -22.03
N GLU A 322 15.11 -6.45 -21.60
CA GLU A 322 14.97 -7.61 -22.46
C GLU A 322 13.51 -8.07 -22.46
N TYR A 323 12.98 -8.39 -23.64
CA TYR A 323 11.64 -8.96 -23.75
C TYR A 323 11.57 -10.02 -24.84
N SER A 324 10.68 -10.98 -24.68
CA SER A 324 10.36 -11.98 -25.69
C SER A 324 8.85 -12.17 -25.81
N ILE A 325 8.36 -12.37 -27.03
CA ILE A 325 6.93 -12.55 -27.28
C ILE A 325 6.68 -13.99 -27.71
N ASN A 326 5.71 -14.64 -27.06
CA ASN A 326 5.29 -16.02 -27.32
C ASN A 326 6.46 -17.04 -27.32
N GLY A 327 7.43 -16.87 -26.41
CA GLY A 327 8.63 -17.71 -26.33
C GLY A 327 9.58 -17.58 -27.53
N GLY A 328 9.48 -16.49 -28.29
CA GLY A 328 10.36 -16.17 -29.41
C GLY A 328 11.76 -15.74 -28.97
N ALA A 329 12.54 -15.20 -29.91
CA ALA A 329 13.87 -14.67 -29.60
C ALA A 329 13.76 -13.42 -28.71
N ALA A 330 14.60 -13.35 -27.67
CA ALA A 330 14.70 -12.16 -26.84
C ALA A 330 15.23 -10.96 -27.63
N THR A 331 14.61 -9.81 -27.42
CA THR A 331 15.01 -8.51 -27.98
C THR A 331 15.36 -7.58 -26.84
N THR A 332 16.43 -6.80 -27.01
CA THR A 332 16.89 -5.84 -25.99
C THR A 332 16.52 -4.42 -26.41
N TYR A 333 15.80 -3.72 -25.54
CA TYR A 333 15.59 -2.28 -25.63
C TYR A 333 16.52 -1.57 -24.63
N PRO A 334 17.48 -0.75 -25.10
CA PRO A 334 18.37 -0.03 -24.20
C PRO A 334 17.65 1.22 -23.65
N TRP A 335 17.51 1.29 -22.34
CA TRP A 335 17.06 2.49 -21.63
C TRP A 335 18.27 3.28 -21.10
N THR A 336 18.19 4.60 -21.17
CA THR A 336 19.16 5.52 -20.57
C THR A 336 18.43 6.66 -19.87
N GLY A 337 18.91 7.07 -18.69
CA GLY A 337 18.28 8.12 -17.91
C GLY A 337 19.09 8.54 -16.69
N ASN A 338 18.41 8.96 -15.63
CA ASN A 338 19.01 9.24 -14.33
C ASN A 338 17.95 9.08 -13.23
N LEU A 339 17.66 7.82 -12.88
CA LEU A 339 16.64 7.45 -11.89
C LEU A 339 17.29 7.30 -10.52
N THR A 340 16.93 8.15 -9.57
CA THR A 340 17.48 8.12 -8.20
C THR A 340 17.02 6.87 -7.43
N PRO A 341 17.74 6.41 -6.39
CA PRO A 341 17.30 5.32 -5.53
C PRO A 341 15.86 5.50 -5.06
N GLY A 342 15.04 4.46 -5.18
CA GLY A 342 13.62 4.49 -4.81
C GLY A 342 12.70 5.22 -5.78
N ALA A 343 13.18 5.78 -6.89
CA ALA A 343 12.33 6.36 -7.92
C ALA A 343 11.91 5.29 -8.95
N SER A 344 10.72 5.48 -9.54
CA SER A 344 10.17 4.62 -10.58
C SER A 344 10.07 5.34 -11.92
N GLU A 345 10.09 4.58 -13.01
CA GLU A 345 9.91 5.07 -14.37
C GLU A 345 9.05 4.10 -15.19
N THR A 346 8.28 4.66 -16.11
CA THR A 346 7.48 3.92 -17.09
C THR A 346 8.07 4.14 -18.47
N VAL A 347 8.39 3.05 -19.16
CA VAL A 347 8.87 3.07 -20.56
C VAL A 347 7.82 2.42 -21.45
N VAL A 348 7.52 3.09 -22.56
CA VAL A 348 6.69 2.53 -23.63
C VAL A 348 7.57 2.22 -24.83
N ILE A 349 7.59 0.95 -25.25
CA ILE A 349 8.30 0.44 -26.43
C ILE A 349 7.26 0.25 -27.53
N PRO A 350 7.18 1.17 -28.51
CA PRO A 350 6.07 1.18 -29.46
C PRO A 350 6.33 0.31 -30.69
N ASN A 351 5.25 -0.13 -31.33
CA ASN A 351 5.23 -0.81 -32.63
C ASN A 351 6.04 -2.10 -32.69
N ILE A 352 6.04 -2.91 -31.63
CA ILE A 352 6.68 -4.23 -31.64
C ILE A 352 5.92 -5.13 -32.60
N THR A 353 6.61 -5.62 -33.63
CA THR A 353 6.01 -6.54 -34.61
C THR A 353 5.84 -7.93 -34.00
N VAL A 354 4.66 -8.49 -34.15
CA VAL A 354 4.26 -9.77 -33.55
C VAL A 354 3.68 -10.70 -34.62
N THR A 355 3.88 -11.99 -34.44
CA THR A 355 3.07 -13.01 -35.14
C THR A 355 1.93 -13.36 -34.20
N PRO A 356 0.75 -12.74 -34.35
CA PRO A 356 -0.33 -12.87 -33.38
C PRO A 356 -0.86 -14.30 -33.33
N ILE A 357 -1.11 -14.75 -32.11
CA ILE A 357 -2.01 -15.86 -31.80
C ILE A 357 -3.17 -15.31 -30.93
N LEU A 358 -4.22 -16.10 -30.68
CA LEU A 358 -5.41 -15.63 -29.93
C LEU A 358 -5.07 -14.97 -28.60
N THR A 359 -4.18 -15.59 -27.82
CA THR A 359 -3.66 -15.03 -26.58
C THR A 359 -2.15 -15.01 -26.66
N ASN A 360 -1.56 -13.82 -26.58
CA ASN A 360 -0.12 -13.63 -26.64
C ASN A 360 0.44 -13.43 -25.24
N THR A 361 1.72 -13.72 -25.07
CA THR A 361 2.46 -13.50 -23.82
C THR A 361 3.72 -12.70 -24.11
N VAL A 362 4.08 -11.81 -23.18
CA VAL A 362 5.37 -11.11 -23.18
C VAL A 362 6.10 -11.44 -21.89
N ASP A 363 7.28 -12.04 -22.01
CA ASP A 363 8.24 -12.17 -20.92
C ASP A 363 9.14 -10.94 -20.94
N VAL A 364 9.25 -10.23 -19.81
CA VAL A 364 10.11 -9.05 -19.66
C VAL A 364 11.11 -9.28 -18.53
N SER A 365 12.37 -8.95 -18.78
CA SER A 365 13.49 -9.06 -17.85
C SER A 365 14.30 -7.76 -17.82
N LEU A 366 14.61 -7.24 -16.64
CA LEU A 366 15.53 -6.11 -16.46
C LEU A 366 16.95 -6.63 -16.23
N VAL A 367 17.89 -6.20 -17.07
CA VAL A 367 19.28 -6.65 -16.98
C VAL A 367 20.27 -5.49 -17.14
N ASN A 368 21.51 -5.73 -16.71
CA ASN A 368 22.63 -4.80 -16.85
C ASN A 368 22.42 -3.37 -16.29
N PRO A 369 21.87 -3.17 -15.06
CA PRO A 369 21.79 -1.85 -14.45
C PRO A 369 23.18 -1.18 -14.40
N ASN A 370 23.32 -0.01 -15.03
CA ASN A 370 24.61 0.68 -15.21
C ASN A 370 25.71 -0.17 -15.86
N GLY A 371 25.35 -1.16 -16.69
CA GLY A 371 26.27 -2.11 -17.30
C GLY A 371 26.87 -3.14 -16.33
N GLN A 372 26.30 -3.28 -15.13
CA GLN A 372 26.71 -4.23 -14.10
C GLN A 372 25.69 -5.35 -13.95
N THR A 373 26.09 -6.48 -13.39
CA THR A 373 25.15 -7.55 -13.02
C THR A 373 24.19 -7.04 -11.95
N ASP A 374 22.91 -7.30 -12.16
CA ASP A 374 21.90 -7.05 -11.12
C ASP A 374 22.14 -7.95 -9.91
N GLN A 375 22.16 -7.35 -8.73
CA GLN A 375 22.49 -8.00 -7.47
C GLN A 375 21.28 -8.69 -6.82
N ASN A 376 20.06 -8.39 -7.26
CA ASN A 376 18.86 -9.10 -6.87
C ASN A 376 18.17 -9.61 -8.14
N LEU A 377 18.16 -10.92 -8.35
CA LEU A 377 17.57 -11.49 -9.57
C LEU A 377 16.09 -11.88 -9.38
N VAL A 378 15.56 -11.79 -8.17
CA VAL A 378 14.20 -12.30 -7.84
C VAL A 378 13.11 -11.35 -8.30
N ASN A 379 13.45 -10.08 -8.53
CA ASN A 379 12.55 -8.97 -8.84
C ASN A 379 12.72 -8.42 -10.26
N ASN A 380 13.35 -9.19 -11.15
CA ASN A 380 13.72 -8.69 -12.48
C ASN A 380 12.76 -9.11 -13.59
N ASP A 381 11.90 -10.09 -13.31
CA ASP A 381 11.13 -10.81 -14.32
C ASP A 381 9.62 -10.72 -14.07
N ILE A 382 8.85 -10.32 -15.08
CA ILE A 382 7.37 -10.37 -15.10
C ILE A 382 6.93 -10.86 -16.47
N GLN A 383 5.93 -11.75 -16.48
CA GLN A 383 5.19 -12.12 -17.69
C GLN A 383 3.81 -11.47 -17.67
N CYS A 384 3.41 -10.88 -18.81
CA CYS A 384 2.06 -10.39 -19.03
C CYS A 384 1.43 -11.07 -20.25
N ALA A 385 0.09 -11.02 -20.34
CA ALA A 385 -0.67 -11.53 -21.46
C ALA A 385 -1.52 -10.42 -22.08
N PHE A 386 -1.79 -10.55 -23.38
CA PHE A 386 -2.59 -9.61 -24.15
C PHE A 386 -3.30 -10.33 -25.29
N ASP A 387 -4.43 -9.79 -25.71
CA ASP A 387 -5.25 -10.40 -26.75
C ASP A 387 -4.67 -10.14 -28.13
N GLY A 388 -4.79 -11.15 -28.99
CA GLY A 388 -4.26 -11.10 -30.33
C GLY A 388 -5.29 -11.02 -31.43
N MET A 389 -4.79 -11.23 -32.64
CA MET A 389 -5.58 -11.33 -33.86
C MET A 389 -5.65 -12.78 -34.32
N TYR A 390 -6.80 -13.17 -34.87
CA TYR A 390 -7.00 -14.48 -35.50
C TYR A 390 -7.38 -14.30 -36.98
N ASP A 391 -6.73 -15.07 -37.85
CA ASP A 391 -7.05 -15.11 -39.28
C ASP A 391 -8.28 -16.00 -39.51
N ALA A 392 -9.47 -15.40 -39.36
CA ALA A 392 -10.73 -16.13 -39.46
C ALA A 392 -11.00 -16.57 -40.91
N PRO A 393 -11.39 -17.85 -41.13
CA PRO A 393 -11.81 -18.30 -42.45
C PRO A 393 -13.04 -17.51 -42.92
N ALA A 394 -13.06 -17.17 -44.21
CA ALA A 394 -14.23 -16.57 -44.82
C ALA A 394 -15.45 -17.50 -44.68
N GLY A 395 -16.59 -16.94 -44.29
CA GLY A 395 -17.82 -17.69 -44.09
C GLY A 395 -18.71 -17.10 -43.02
N GLN A 396 -19.72 -17.87 -42.63
CA GLN A 396 -20.64 -17.46 -41.59
C GLN A 396 -20.01 -17.68 -40.22
N ILE A 397 -19.95 -16.62 -39.41
CA ILE A 397 -19.62 -16.72 -37.99
C ILE A 397 -20.91 -16.75 -37.17
N THR A 398 -20.84 -17.37 -35.99
CA THR A 398 -21.96 -17.48 -35.05
C THR A 398 -21.58 -16.84 -33.72
N ILE A 399 -22.45 -15.97 -33.21
CA ILE A 399 -22.29 -15.28 -31.94
C ILE A 399 -23.34 -15.85 -31.00
N GLU A 400 -22.87 -16.49 -29.93
CA GLU A 400 -23.72 -17.04 -28.87
C GLU A 400 -23.50 -16.24 -27.59
N VAL A 401 -24.60 -15.93 -26.89
CA VAL A 401 -24.59 -15.14 -25.65
C VAL A 401 -25.50 -15.81 -24.63
N ILE A 402 -25.03 -15.90 -23.39
CA ILE A 402 -25.81 -16.11 -22.18
C ILE A 402 -25.73 -14.80 -21.42
N THR A 403 -26.87 -14.17 -21.15
CA THR A 403 -26.94 -12.97 -20.30
C THR A 403 -26.80 -13.35 -18.84
N ASP A 404 -26.40 -12.40 -18.02
CA ASP A 404 -26.39 -12.54 -16.57
C ASP A 404 -27.76 -12.18 -15.97
N GLY A 405 -27.79 -11.64 -14.75
CA GLY A 405 -29.00 -11.16 -14.09
C GLY A 405 -29.64 -9.93 -14.75
N TYR A 406 -28.92 -9.22 -15.63
CA TYR A 406 -29.29 -7.92 -16.16
C TYR A 406 -29.21 -7.88 -17.70
N PRO A 407 -30.05 -8.67 -18.40
CA PRO A 407 -29.99 -8.80 -19.86
C PRO A 407 -30.15 -7.48 -20.63
N ALA A 408 -30.82 -6.47 -20.05
CA ALA A 408 -31.01 -5.18 -20.70
C ALA A 408 -29.73 -4.35 -20.80
N GLU A 409 -28.68 -4.71 -20.05
CA GLU A 409 -27.41 -3.99 -19.99
C GLU A 409 -26.38 -4.56 -20.96
N THR A 410 -26.59 -5.82 -21.42
CA THR A 410 -25.72 -6.51 -22.37
C THR A 410 -26.06 -6.17 -23.82
N SER A 411 -25.09 -5.66 -24.58
CA SER A 411 -25.16 -5.54 -26.03
C SER A 411 -23.84 -5.88 -26.70
N TRP A 412 -23.84 -6.08 -28.01
CA TRP A 412 -22.59 -6.23 -28.76
C TRP A 412 -22.73 -5.68 -30.17
N LYS A 413 -21.60 -5.39 -30.78
CA LYS A 413 -21.47 -5.04 -32.20
C LYS A 413 -20.30 -5.77 -32.84
N LEU A 414 -20.45 -6.07 -34.12
CA LEU A 414 -19.39 -6.55 -34.99
C LEU A 414 -19.12 -5.49 -36.03
N GLU A 415 -17.87 -5.09 -36.15
CA GLU A 415 -17.40 -4.10 -37.11
C GLU A 415 -16.49 -4.74 -38.15
N GLU A 416 -16.61 -4.31 -39.40
CA GLU A 416 -15.70 -4.60 -40.51
C GLU A 416 -15.01 -3.29 -40.89
N ASN A 417 -13.69 -3.20 -40.70
CA ASN A 417 -12.90 -2.00 -40.96
C ASN A 417 -13.48 -0.74 -40.28
N GLY A 418 -13.98 -0.90 -39.04
CA GLY A 418 -14.61 0.17 -38.25
C GLY A 418 -16.07 0.49 -38.62
N VAL A 419 -16.69 -0.26 -39.55
CA VAL A 419 -18.10 -0.11 -39.92
C VAL A 419 -18.91 -1.24 -39.29
N VAL A 420 -19.94 -0.90 -38.51
CA VAL A 420 -20.82 -1.91 -37.90
C VAL A 420 -21.56 -2.72 -38.98
N ILE A 421 -21.39 -4.04 -38.97
CA ILE A 421 -22.02 -4.99 -39.89
C ILE A 421 -23.04 -5.92 -39.20
N ALA A 422 -22.99 -6.06 -37.87
CA ALA A 422 -24.00 -6.75 -37.08
C ALA A 422 -24.06 -6.18 -35.66
N THR A 423 -25.24 -6.26 -35.03
CA THR A 423 -25.45 -5.86 -33.63
C THR A 423 -26.29 -6.90 -32.91
N SER A 424 -26.21 -6.89 -31.58
CA SER A 424 -27.08 -7.70 -30.73
C SER A 424 -28.56 -7.34 -30.93
N PRO A 425 -29.48 -8.31 -30.73
CA PRO A 425 -30.86 -8.01 -30.43
C PRO A 425 -30.98 -7.41 -29.02
N VAL A 426 -32.16 -6.89 -28.68
CA VAL A 426 -32.47 -6.51 -27.29
C VAL A 426 -32.71 -7.78 -26.47
N TYR A 427 -31.88 -8.03 -25.47
CA TYR A 427 -32.06 -9.16 -24.56
C TYR A 427 -33.03 -8.80 -23.43
N THR A 428 -33.92 -9.75 -23.10
CA THR A 428 -34.97 -9.57 -22.07
C THR A 428 -35.10 -10.77 -21.13
N THR A 429 -34.35 -11.84 -21.41
CA THR A 429 -34.36 -13.07 -20.61
C THR A 429 -33.01 -13.22 -19.94
N GLN A 430 -33.00 -13.47 -18.64
CA GLN A 430 -31.80 -13.54 -17.79
C GLN A 430 -31.27 -14.98 -17.69
N GLY A 431 -29.95 -15.15 -17.58
CA GLY A 431 -29.30 -16.40 -17.19
C GLY A 431 -29.50 -17.58 -18.14
N VAL A 432 -29.92 -17.33 -19.39
CA VAL A 432 -30.20 -18.38 -20.38
C VAL A 432 -29.53 -18.07 -21.70
N ALA A 433 -29.21 -19.12 -22.45
CA ALA A 433 -28.70 -19.00 -23.81
C ALA A 433 -29.70 -18.28 -24.70
N GLN A 434 -29.24 -17.19 -25.32
CA GLN A 434 -29.98 -16.39 -26.27
C GLN A 434 -29.94 -17.04 -27.65
N THR A 435 -30.89 -16.68 -28.52
CA THR A 435 -30.86 -17.11 -29.91
C THR A 435 -29.56 -16.65 -30.56
N PRO A 436 -28.73 -17.56 -31.14
CA PRO A 436 -27.48 -17.18 -31.78
C PRO A 436 -27.71 -16.23 -32.95
N VAL A 437 -26.79 -15.28 -33.12
CA VAL A 437 -26.78 -14.36 -34.27
C VAL A 437 -25.65 -14.72 -35.19
N THR A 438 -25.91 -14.68 -36.50
CA THR A 438 -24.90 -14.98 -37.51
C THR A 438 -24.51 -13.73 -38.29
N ALA A 439 -23.22 -13.57 -38.57
CA ALA A 439 -22.70 -12.56 -39.48
C ALA A 439 -21.80 -13.23 -40.53
N THR A 440 -21.53 -12.56 -41.65
CA THR A 440 -20.63 -13.08 -42.69
C THR A 440 -19.31 -12.34 -42.65
N VAL A 441 -18.23 -13.11 -42.52
CA VAL A 441 -16.86 -12.65 -42.70
C VAL A 441 -16.45 -12.94 -44.14
N SER A 442 -15.98 -11.91 -44.84
CA SER A 442 -15.58 -12.01 -46.25
C SER A 442 -14.12 -12.40 -46.38
N SER A 443 -13.76 -13.03 -47.50
CA SER A 443 -12.36 -13.27 -47.85
C SER A 443 -11.65 -11.95 -48.16
N GLY A 444 -10.45 -11.75 -47.61
CA GLY A 444 -9.61 -10.58 -47.87
C GLY A 444 -8.94 -10.07 -46.59
N ASN A 445 -8.15 -9.01 -46.70
CA ASN A 445 -7.51 -8.35 -45.55
C ASN A 445 -8.46 -7.36 -44.86
N ASN A 446 -9.67 -7.83 -44.52
CA ASN A 446 -10.60 -7.04 -43.72
C ASN A 446 -10.31 -7.26 -42.24
N CYS A 447 -10.34 -6.19 -41.45
CA CYS A 447 -10.29 -6.33 -40.00
C CYS A 447 -11.70 -6.42 -39.43
N TYR A 448 -11.92 -7.44 -38.60
CA TYR A 448 -13.16 -7.61 -37.87
C TYR A 448 -12.93 -7.39 -36.38
N THR A 449 -13.76 -6.53 -35.79
CA THR A 449 -13.73 -6.22 -34.35
C THR A 449 -15.06 -6.60 -33.73
N PHE A 450 -15.04 -7.50 -32.76
CA PHE A 450 -16.20 -7.81 -31.92
C PHE A 450 -16.09 -7.01 -30.62
N VAL A 451 -17.14 -6.27 -30.27
CA VAL A 451 -17.21 -5.48 -29.03
C VAL A 451 -18.41 -5.96 -28.24
N MET A 452 -18.17 -6.51 -27.06
CA MET A 452 -19.19 -6.74 -26.03
C MET A 452 -19.27 -5.51 -25.14
N GLU A 453 -20.49 -5.06 -24.85
CA GLU A 453 -20.78 -3.85 -24.08
C GLU A 453 -21.70 -4.22 -22.91
N ASP A 454 -21.36 -3.71 -21.73
CA ASP A 454 -22.21 -3.71 -20.55
C ASP A 454 -22.42 -2.26 -20.10
N SER A 455 -23.67 -1.81 -20.09
CA SER A 455 -24.01 -0.42 -19.78
C SER A 455 -23.90 -0.05 -18.30
N TYR A 456 -23.86 -1.02 -17.38
CA TYR A 456 -23.72 -0.78 -15.94
C TYR A 456 -22.26 -0.71 -15.48
N GLY A 457 -21.38 -1.47 -16.15
CA GLY A 457 -19.93 -1.43 -15.97
C GLY A 457 -19.38 -2.48 -14.99
N ASP A 458 -20.18 -3.49 -14.64
CA ASP A 458 -19.77 -4.62 -13.81
C ASP A 458 -19.43 -5.89 -14.63
N GLY A 459 -19.58 -5.82 -15.96
CA GLY A 459 -19.24 -6.90 -16.87
C GLY A 459 -20.37 -7.94 -16.97
N LEU A 460 -20.08 -9.09 -17.58
CA LEU A 460 -21.09 -10.12 -17.82
C LEU A 460 -21.00 -11.23 -16.75
N GLN A 461 -21.58 -10.98 -15.58
CA GLN A 461 -21.37 -11.86 -14.41
C GLN A 461 -21.95 -13.28 -14.58
N SER A 462 -21.37 -14.27 -13.90
CA SER A 462 -21.88 -15.65 -13.91
C SER A 462 -23.39 -15.71 -13.58
N PRO A 463 -24.23 -16.38 -14.42
CA PRO A 463 -23.86 -17.37 -15.43
C PRO A 463 -23.60 -16.80 -16.84
N GLY A 464 -23.61 -15.48 -17.00
CA GLY A 464 -23.39 -14.80 -18.27
C GLY A 464 -22.05 -15.17 -18.91
N ASN A 465 -22.06 -15.32 -20.23
CA ASN A 465 -20.89 -15.56 -21.06
C ASN A 465 -21.21 -15.37 -22.54
N TYR A 466 -20.20 -15.29 -23.39
CA TYR A 466 -20.35 -15.24 -24.83
C TYR A 466 -19.25 -15.99 -25.55
N LYS A 467 -19.53 -16.35 -26.80
CA LYS A 467 -18.54 -16.87 -27.74
C LYS A 467 -18.84 -16.45 -29.16
N VAL A 468 -17.79 -16.18 -29.92
CA VAL A 468 -17.79 -15.99 -31.37
C VAL A 468 -17.14 -17.22 -31.98
N ILE A 469 -17.87 -17.87 -32.87
CA ILE A 469 -17.50 -19.13 -33.51
C ILE A 469 -17.28 -18.86 -34.99
N ASP A 470 -16.12 -19.26 -35.52
CA ASP A 470 -15.80 -19.10 -36.94
C ASP A 470 -16.56 -20.09 -37.85
N ALA A 471 -16.38 -19.94 -39.16
CA ALA A 471 -17.03 -20.79 -40.16
C ALA A 471 -16.64 -22.27 -40.10
N ASN A 472 -15.53 -22.60 -39.42
CA ASN A 472 -15.06 -23.96 -39.21
C ASN A 472 -15.51 -24.54 -37.85
N GLY A 473 -16.19 -23.76 -37.02
CA GLY A 473 -16.64 -24.18 -35.69
C GLY A 473 -15.63 -23.91 -34.56
N SER A 474 -14.58 -23.15 -34.80
CA SER A 474 -13.59 -22.78 -33.76
C SER A 474 -14.07 -21.57 -32.97
N ASN A 475 -13.90 -21.58 -31.65
CA ASN A 475 -14.11 -20.38 -30.83
C ASN A 475 -12.93 -19.41 -31.05
N ILE A 476 -13.25 -18.18 -31.46
CA ILE A 476 -12.24 -17.17 -31.82
C ILE A 476 -12.27 -15.95 -30.90
N VAL A 477 -13.38 -15.75 -30.18
CA VAL A 477 -13.51 -14.77 -29.08
C VAL A 477 -14.43 -15.40 -28.05
N TRP A 478 -14.14 -15.28 -26.76
CA TRP A 478 -15.02 -15.74 -25.69
C TRP A 478 -14.76 -14.94 -24.41
N GLY A 479 -15.77 -14.84 -23.55
CA GLY A 479 -15.67 -14.13 -22.29
C GLY A 479 -16.96 -14.24 -21.48
N GLY A 480 -17.00 -13.54 -20.35
CA GLY A 480 -18.03 -13.65 -19.33
C GLY A 480 -17.45 -13.16 -18.02
#